data_AF-A0A3P6TYH9-F1
#
_entry.id   AF-A0A3P6TYH9-F1
#
_cell.length_a   1.000
_cell.length_b   1.000
_cell.length_c   1.000
_cell.angle_alpha   90.00
_cell.angle_beta   90.00
_cell.angle_gamma   90.00
#
_symmetry.space_group_name_H-M   'P 1'
#
loop_
_entity.id
_entity.type
_entity.pdbx_description
1 polymer ?
#
loop_
_entity_poly.entity_id
_entity_poly.type
_entity_poly.pdbx_seq_one_letter_code
_entity_poly.pdbx_strand_id
1 'polypeptide(L)'
;MLYIRACEQDDLLGMISLAITDSQITASSVLNNAWSKDCLPANGRLYMPNGLAWCPKYKSSTEWLQVDLGIRATVLIKYYELFFSHLLG
;
A
#
# COMPACT_ATOMS: atom_id res chain seq x y z
N MET A 1 -10.59 30.87 18.55
CA MET A 1 -10.22 29.47 18.84
C MET A 1 -10.06 28.78 17.49
N LEU A 2 -8.82 28.65 17.01
CA LEU A 2 -8.53 28.10 15.68
C LEU A 2 -8.50 26.57 15.79
N TYR A 3 -9.48 25.91 15.18
CA TYR A 3 -9.53 24.46 15.05
C TYR A 3 -8.60 24.07 13.90
N ILE A 4 -7.33 23.79 14.21
CA ILE A 4 -6.38 23.26 13.23
C ILE A 4 -6.82 21.83 12.91
N ARG A 5 -7.54 21.61 11.81
CA ARG A 5 -7.71 20.27 11.23
C ARG A 5 -6.42 19.87 10.53
N ALA A 6 -5.43 19.41 11.29
CA ALA A 6 -4.18 18.87 10.77
C ALA A 6 -4.33 17.50 10.07
N CYS A 7 -5.52 17.10 9.63
CA CYS A 7 -5.78 15.79 9.02
C CYS A 7 -6.73 15.85 7.82
N GLU A 8 -6.76 16.99 7.13
CA GLU A 8 -7.38 17.09 5.80
C GLU A 8 -6.30 17.05 4.71
N GLN A 9 -5.32 16.18 4.93
CA GLN A 9 -4.49 15.66 3.85
C GLN A 9 -4.97 14.23 3.63
N ASP A 10 -5.70 14.03 2.53
CA ASP A 10 -5.95 12.72 1.93
C ASP A 10 -4.65 12.12 1.36
N ASP A 11 -3.52 12.40 2.01
CA ASP A 11 -2.25 11.80 1.67
C ASP A 11 -2.25 10.42 2.31
N LEU A 12 -2.39 9.42 1.44
CA LEU A 12 -2.18 8.02 1.79
C LEU A 12 -0.85 7.91 2.53
N LEU A 13 -0.69 6.92 3.42
CA LEU A 13 0.48 6.79 4.32
C LEU A 13 1.85 6.57 3.63
N GLY A 14 1.98 6.85 2.32
CA GLY A 14 3.25 6.90 1.61
C GLY A 14 3.52 5.72 0.68
N MET A 15 2.61 4.75 0.59
CA MET A 15 2.78 3.58 -0.27
C MET A 15 2.73 3.93 -1.77
N ILE A 16 1.85 4.87 -2.16
CA ILE A 16 1.68 5.29 -3.57
C ILE A 16 2.65 6.43 -3.91
N SER A 17 2.79 7.41 -3.02
CA SER A 17 3.68 8.58 -3.22
C SER A 17 5.17 8.26 -3.09
N LEU A 18 5.52 7.00 -2.78
CA LEU A 18 6.90 6.53 -2.54
C LEU A 18 7.58 7.14 -1.31
N ALA A 19 6.84 7.82 -0.43
CA ALA A 19 7.35 8.33 0.84
C ALA A 19 7.75 7.19 1.81
N ILE A 20 7.05 6.06 1.75
CA ILE A 20 7.56 4.79 2.31
C ILE A 20 8.59 4.26 1.32
N THR A 21 9.83 4.08 1.75
CA THR A 21 10.92 3.56 0.91
C THR A 21 10.85 2.04 0.73
N ASP A 22 11.54 1.49 -0.27
CA ASP A 22 11.50 0.05 -0.54
C ASP A 22 12.06 -0.80 0.62
N SER A 23 13.04 -0.29 1.36
CA SER A 23 13.59 -0.97 2.54
C SER A 23 12.61 -1.06 3.71
N GLN A 24 11.60 -0.19 3.74
CA GLN A 24 10.53 -0.22 4.73
C GLN A 24 9.44 -1.23 4.39
N ILE A 25 9.51 -1.88 3.22
CA ILE A 25 8.56 -2.89 2.78
C ILE A 25 9.25 -4.26 2.80
N THR A 26 8.82 -5.13 3.71
CA THR A 26 9.38 -6.47 3.87
C THR A 26 8.29 -7.52 3.79
N ALA A 27 8.66 -8.77 3.56
CA ALA A 27 7.71 -9.88 3.47
C ALA A 27 8.24 -11.12 4.19
N SER A 28 7.32 -12.01 4.56
CA SER A 28 7.64 -13.35 5.07
C SER A 28 8.52 -14.16 4.12
N SER A 29 8.23 -14.06 2.82
CA SER A 29 8.95 -14.76 1.78
C SER A 29 8.74 -14.09 0.43
N VAL A 30 9.57 -14.45 -0.54
CA VAL A 30 9.46 -13.99 -1.94
C VAL A 30 9.62 -15.20 -2.84
N LEU A 31 8.76 -15.32 -3.84
CA LEU A 31 8.95 -16.28 -4.91
C LEU A 31 10.29 -15.98 -5.61
N ASN A 32 11.22 -16.93 -5.58
CA ASN A 32 12.55 -16.77 -6.18
C ASN A 32 12.82 -17.92 -7.16
N ASN A 33 12.45 -17.69 -8.42
CA ASN A 33 12.67 -18.53 -9.58
C ASN A 33 13.03 -17.63 -10.79
N ALA A 34 13.36 -18.24 -11.93
CA ALA A 34 13.81 -17.50 -13.11
C ALA A 34 12.79 -16.46 -13.64
N TRP A 35 11.51 -16.63 -13.34
CA TRP A 35 10.40 -15.78 -13.78
C TRP A 35 9.93 -14.77 -12.71
N SER A 36 10.53 -14.76 -11.52
CA SER A 36 10.02 -14.02 -10.36
C SER A 36 10.94 -12.91 -9.85
N LYS A 37 11.88 -12.45 -10.69
CA LYS A 37 12.70 -11.24 -10.40
C LYS A 37 11.83 -10.01 -10.09
N ASP A 38 10.58 -10.05 -10.55
CA ASP A 38 9.59 -8.99 -10.44
C ASP A 38 8.64 -9.16 -9.24
N CYS A 39 8.90 -10.11 -8.33
CA CYS A 39 8.04 -10.42 -7.18
C CYS A 39 8.47 -9.74 -5.86
N LEU A 40 9.27 -8.68 -5.93
CA LEU A 40 9.84 -8.02 -4.75
C LEU A 40 8.76 -7.49 -3.80
N PRO A 41 9.00 -7.45 -2.48
CA PRO A 41 8.07 -6.87 -1.51
C PRO A 41 7.65 -5.44 -1.87
N ALA A 42 8.59 -4.62 -2.36
CA ALA A 42 8.35 -3.26 -2.80
C ALA A 42 7.32 -3.12 -3.94
N ASN A 43 7.08 -4.19 -4.69
CA ASN A 43 6.03 -4.21 -5.72
C ASN A 43 4.61 -4.36 -5.11
N GLY A 44 4.47 -4.51 -3.79
CA GLY A 44 3.17 -4.46 -3.09
C GLY A 44 2.50 -3.08 -3.06
N ARG A 45 3.01 -2.09 -3.81
CA ARG A 45 2.45 -0.74 -3.92
C ARG A 45 1.29 -0.70 -4.91
N LEU A 46 0.28 0.10 -4.61
CA LEU A 46 -0.87 0.30 -5.49
C LEU A 46 -0.52 1.25 -6.65
N TYR A 47 -1.18 1.04 -7.79
CA TYR A 47 -1.12 1.87 -9.00
C TYR A 47 0.29 2.10 -9.57
N MET A 48 1.22 1.19 -9.32
CA MET A 48 2.53 1.25 -9.97
C MET A 48 2.39 0.93 -11.47
N PRO A 49 3.02 1.72 -12.36
CA PRO A 49 2.89 1.53 -13.81
C PRO A 49 3.61 0.28 -14.32
N ASN A 50 4.46 -0.35 -13.50
CA ASN A 50 5.18 -1.56 -13.87
C ASN A 50 4.29 -2.81 -13.91
N GLY A 51 3.06 -2.75 -13.38
CA GLY A 51 2.12 -3.88 -13.35
C GLY A 51 2.59 -5.06 -12.49
N LEU A 52 3.54 -4.83 -11.59
CA LEU A 52 4.14 -5.87 -10.75
C LEU A 52 3.48 -5.90 -9.37
N ALA A 53 3.66 -7.02 -8.67
CA ALA A 53 3.16 -7.24 -7.31
C ALA A 53 4.19 -8.02 -6.48
N TRP A 54 4.05 -8.00 -5.16
CA TRP A 54 4.72 -8.99 -4.33
C TRP A 54 4.09 -10.38 -4.56
N CYS A 55 4.95 -11.39 -4.73
CA CYS A 55 4.52 -12.78 -4.82
C CYS A 55 5.12 -13.57 -3.66
N PRO A 56 4.30 -14.14 -2.75
CA PRO A 56 4.83 -15.02 -1.71
C PRO A 56 5.37 -16.32 -2.32
N LYS A 57 6.36 -16.91 -1.67
CA LYS A 57 6.93 -18.20 -2.09
C LYS A 57 5.93 -19.34 -1.94
N TYR A 58 5.08 -19.27 -0.91
CA TYR A 58 4.11 -20.31 -0.57
C TYR A 58 2.68 -19.81 -0.72
N LYS A 59 1.77 -20.69 -1.13
CA LYS A 59 0.32 -20.41 -1.09
C LYS A 59 -0.20 -20.75 0.31
N SER A 60 0.05 -19.87 1.27
CA SER A 60 -0.27 -20.07 2.69
C SER A 60 -0.89 -18.82 3.31
N SER A 61 -1.76 -19.01 4.31
CA SER A 61 -2.31 -17.92 5.14
C SER A 61 -1.29 -17.32 6.12
N THR A 62 -0.10 -17.93 6.23
CA THR A 62 1.00 -17.44 7.08
C THR A 62 1.90 -16.42 6.38
N GLU A 63 1.67 -16.18 5.09
CA GLU A 63 2.43 -15.20 4.32
C GLU A 63 1.94 -13.78 4.64
N TRP A 64 2.88 -12.86 4.77
CA TRP A 64 2.59 -11.47 5.13
C TRP A 64 3.49 -10.49 4.40
N LEU A 65 2.99 -9.27 4.24
CA LEU A 65 3.72 -8.09 3.79
C LEU A 65 3.67 -7.06 4.92
N GLN A 66 4.84 -6.64 5.40
CA GLN A 66 4.97 -5.66 6.47
C GLN A 66 5.41 -4.33 5.87
N VAL A 67 4.79 -3.25 6.36
CA VAL A 67 5.15 -1.88 6.04
C VAL A 67 5.58 -1.19 7.32
N ASP A 68 6.85 -0.78 7.38
CA ASP A 68 7.38 0.01 8.50
C ASP A 68 7.15 1.50 8.24
N LEU A 69 6.26 2.10 9.02
CA LEU A 69 5.93 3.53 8.91
C LEU A 69 7.03 4.44 9.48
N GLY A 70 7.99 3.91 10.23
CA GLY A 70 9.07 4.67 10.89
C GLY A 70 8.61 5.58 12.04
N ILE A 71 7.30 5.81 12.16
CA ILE A 71 6.66 6.61 13.20
C ILE A 71 5.39 5.92 13.70
N ARG A 72 4.87 6.37 14.84
CA ARG A 72 3.52 6.00 15.27
C ARG A 72 2.51 6.78 14.43
N ALA A 73 1.66 6.07 13.71
CA ALA A 73 0.61 6.65 12.89
C ALA A 73 -0.73 5.92 13.11
N THR A 74 -1.82 6.63 12.85
CA THR A 74 -3.16 6.03 12.80
C THR A 74 -3.40 5.53 11.38
N VAL A 75 -3.67 4.23 11.24
CA VAL A 75 -4.04 3.63 9.94
C VAL A 75 -5.57 3.68 9.82
N LEU A 76 -6.06 4.49 8.88
CA LEU A 76 -7.48 4.58 8.55
C LEU A 76 -7.74 3.97 7.18
N ILE A 77 -8.68 3.04 7.12
CA ILE A 77 -9.21 2.55 5.86
C ILE A 77 -10.41 3.43 5.51
N LYS A 78 -10.24 4.30 4.51
CA LYS A 78 -11.34 5.09 3.96
C LYS A 78 -11.95 4.31 2.80
N TYR A 79 -13.19 3.85 2.97
CA TYR A 79 -14.00 3.39 1.84
C TYR A 79 -14.56 4.65 1.18
N TYR A 80 -14.07 4.99 -0.01
CA TYR A 80 -14.76 5.97 -0.83
C TYR A 80 -16.06 5.31 -1.28
N GLU A 81 -17.19 5.63 -0.66
CA GLU A 81 -18.48 5.32 -1.27
C GLU A 81 -18.50 6.03 -2.63
N LEU A 82 -18.59 5.23 -3.69
CA LEU A 82 -18.89 5.73 -5.02
C LEU A 82 -20.33 6.27 -4.98
N PHE A 83 -20.51 7.48 -4.47
CA PHE A 83 -21.73 8.23 -4.71
C PHE A 83 -21.80 8.47 -6.22
N PHE A 84 -22.54 7.62 -6.93
CA PHE A 84 -23.07 7.92 -8.26
C PHE A 84 -24.10 9.06 -8.12
N SER A 85 -23.63 10.26 -7.80
CA SER A 85 -24.44 11.47 -7.94
C SER A 85 -24.31 11.96 -9.38
N HIS A 86 -24.87 11.21 -10.31
CA HIS A 86 -25.44 11.72 -11.55
C HIS A 86 -26.23 10.61 -12.20
N LEU A 87 -27.54 10.58 -11.91
CA LEU A 87 -28.62 10.23 -12.84
C LEU A 87 -29.97 10.46 -12.12
N LEU A 88 -30.19 11.70 -11.67
CA LEU A 88 -31.52 12.31 -11.69
C LEU A 88 -31.31 13.74 -12.21
N GLY A 89 -31.88 13.97 -13.39
CA GLY A 89 -31.70 15.11 -14.26
C GLY A 89 -32.10 14.67 -15.65
#